data_AF-A0A2A5DAC3-F1
#
_entry.id   AF-A0A2A5DAC3-F1
#
_cell.length_a   1.000
_cell.length_b   1.000
_cell.length_c   1.000
_cell.angle_alpha   90.00
_cell.angle_beta   90.00
_cell.angle_gamma   90.00
#
_symmetry.space_group_name_H-M   'P 1'
#
loop_
_entity.id
_entity.type
_entity.pdbx_description
1 polymer ?
#
loop_
_entity_poly.entity_id
_entity_poly.type
_entity_poly.pdbx_seq_one_letter_code
_entity_poly.pdbx_strand_id
1 'polypeptide(L)' 'KTGVRCEVYIIAVEKIEPYRCEVYRINPALLDLAEATNEKAMVDLGECKKTDVWIRNKLIEIEYL' A
#
# COMPACT_ATOMS: atom_id res chain seq x y z
N LYS A 1 7.84 -15.24 -11.94
CA LYS A 1 7.02 -15.17 -10.70
C LYS A 1 5.84 -16.12 -10.87
N THR A 2 5.66 -17.08 -9.97
CA THR A 2 4.44 -17.92 -9.91
C THR A 2 3.47 -17.22 -8.95
N GLY A 3 2.29 -16.83 -9.44
CA GLY A 3 1.28 -16.16 -8.63
C GLY A 3 -0.07 -16.16 -9.36
N VAL A 4 -1.16 -16.07 -8.61
CA VAL A 4 -2.52 -15.98 -9.16
C VAL A 4 -3.03 -14.56 -8.92
N ARG A 5 -3.66 -13.95 -9.93
CA ARG A 5 -4.36 -12.67 -9.76
C ARG A 5 -5.68 -12.92 -9.05
N CYS A 6 -5.89 -12.23 -7.94
CA CYS A 6 -7.11 -12.29 -7.15
C CYS A 6 -7.73 -10.91 -7.06
N GLU A 7 -9.05 -10.85 -7.00
CA GLU A 7 -9.74 -9.61 -6.64
C GLU A 7 -9.49 -9.30 -5.16
N VAL A 8 -9.20 -8.04 -4.85
CA VAL A 8 -8.90 -7.59 -3.49
C VAL A 8 -10.00 -6.65 -3.04
N TYR A 9 -10.51 -6.90 -1.83
CA TYR A 9 -11.55 -6.10 -1.20
C TYR A 9 -11.07 -5.62 0.16
N ILE A 10 -11.41 -4.38 0.51
CA ILE A 10 -11.23 -3.82 1.84
C ILE A 10 -12.61 -3.66 2.47
N ILE A 11 -12.77 -4.16 3.69
CA ILE A 11 -13.94 -3.88 4.52
C ILE A 11 -13.53 -2.77 5.47
N ALA A 12 -14.13 -1.59 5.30
CA ALA A 12 -13.88 -0.47 6.19
C ALA A 12 -15.04 -0.35 7.18
N VAL A 13 -14.71 -0.20 8.46
CA VAL A 13 -15.67 0.02 9.54
C VAL A 13 -15.30 1.32 10.24
N GLU A 14 -16.24 2.25 10.30
CA GLU A 14 -16.05 3.49 11.07
C GLU A 14 -15.84 3.16 12.55
N LYS A 15 -14.94 3.90 13.21
CA LYS A 15 -14.63 3.68 14.64
C LYS A 15 -15.60 4.35 15.60
N ILE A 16 -16.53 5.15 15.08
CA ILE A 16 -17.46 5.99 15.85
C ILE A 16 -18.85 5.78 15.25
N GLU A 17 -19.89 5.92 16.08
CA GLU A 17 -21.28 5.80 15.65
C GLU A 17 -21.58 6.71 14.45
N PRO A 18 -22.27 6.18 13.42
CA PRO A 18 -23.08 4.96 13.45
C PRO A 18 -22.35 3.66 13.04
N TYR A 19 -21.00 3.61 13.07
CA TYR A 19 -20.19 2.42 12.73
C TYR A 19 -20.47 1.90 11.32
N ARG A 20 -20.54 2.79 10.32
CA ARG A 20 -20.83 2.37 8.94
C ARG A 20 -19.80 1.34 8.48
N CYS A 21 -20.30 0.31 7.81
CA CYS A 21 -19.50 -0.76 7.25
C CYS A 21 -19.68 -0.76 5.73
N GLU A 22 -18.59 -0.60 5.01
CA GLU A 22 -18.60 -0.54 3.54
C GLU A 22 -17.55 -1.49 2.96
N VAL A 23 -17.82 -1.99 1.76
CA VAL A 23 -16.93 -2.91 1.04
C VAL A 23 -16.40 -2.23 -0.21
N TYR A 24 -15.08 -2.08 -0.28
CA TYR A 24 -14.40 -1.43 -1.39
C TYR A 24 -13.63 -2.47 -2.19
N ARG A 25 -13.97 -2.63 -3.47
CA ARG A 25 -13.12 -3.40 -4.40
C ARG A 25 -11.97 -2.52 -4.85
N ILE A 26 -10.74 -3.02 -4.69
CA ILE A 26 -9.55 -2.29 -5.12
C ILE A 26 -9.38 -2.41 -6.62
N ASN A 27 -9.12 -1.28 -7.28
CA ASN A 27 -8.82 -1.26 -8.71
C ASN A 27 -7.52 -2.04 -8.97
N PRO A 28 -7.52 -3.03 -9.88
CA PRO A 28 -6.30 -3.78 -10.22
C PRO A 28 -5.10 -2.91 -10.61
N ALA A 29 -5.32 -1.77 -11.27
CA ALA A 29 -4.25 -0.84 -11.62
C ALA A 29 -3.56 -0.24 -10.38
N LEU A 30 -4.30 -0.06 -9.28
CA LEU A 30 -3.73 0.40 -8.01
C LEU A 30 -2.89 -0.69 -7.34
N LEU A 31 -3.25 -1.97 -7.52
CA LEU A 31 -2.44 -3.10 -7.03
C LEU A 31 -1.11 -3.19 -7.79
N ASP A 32 -1.13 -3.01 -9.11
CA ASP A 32 0.09 -3.00 -9.93
C ASP A 32 1.01 -1.82 -9.52
N LEU A 33 0.45 -0.62 -9.26
CA LEU A 33 1.20 0.52 -8.74
C LEU A 33 1.78 0.25 -7.34
N ALA A 34 1.01 -0.40 -6.47
CA ALA A 34 1.46 -0.78 -5.13
C ALA A 34 2.60 -1.80 -5.18
N GLU A 35 2.56 -2.78 -6.10
CA GLU A 35 3.66 -3.73 -6.29
C GLU A 35 4.96 -2.99 -6.68
N ALA A 36 4.90 -2.14 -7.71
CA ALA A 36 6.06 -1.37 -8.14
C ALA A 36 6.62 -0.46 -7.03
N THR A 37 5.73 0.17 -6.24
CA THR A 37 6.12 1.01 -5.11
C THR A 37 6.78 0.20 -4.00
N ASN A 38 6.24 -0.98 -3.69
CA ASN A 38 6.81 -1.88 -2.68
C ASN A 38 8.17 -2.42 -3.10
N GLU A 39 8.34 -2.81 -4.36
CA GLU A 39 9.63 -3.27 -4.88
C GLU A 39 10.72 -2.20 -4.73
N LYS A 40 10.39 -0.94 -5.06
CA LYS A 40 11.30 0.19 -4.84
C LYS A 40 11.61 0.40 -3.35
N ALA A 41 10.59 0.36 -2.49
CA ALA A 41 10.77 0.52 -1.05
C ALA A 41 11.66 -0.59 -0.44
N MET A 42 11.60 -1.82 -0.98
CA MET A 42 12.47 -2.91 -0.55
C MET A 42 13.94 -2.68 -0.94
N VAL A 43 14.21 -2.07 -2.11
CA VAL A 43 15.56 -1.65 -2.51
C VAL A 43 16.07 -0.56 -1.56
N ASP A 44 15.26 0.49 -1.34
CA ASP A 44 15.61 1.60 -0.44
C ASP A 44 15.89 1.09 0.99
N LEU A 45 15.06 0.16 1.49
CA LEU A 45 15.26 -0.50 2.78
C LEU A 45 16.59 -1.27 2.84
N GLY A 46 16.99 -1.93 1.76
CA GLY A 46 18.26 -2.62 1.65
C GLY A 46 19.45 -1.67 1.81
N GLU A 47 19.40 -0.51 1.17
CA GLU A 47 20.45 0.52 1.28
C GLU A 47 20.47 1.17 2.67
N CYS A 48 19.30 1.45 3.25
CA CYS A 48 19.21 1.95 4.63
C CYS A 48 19.89 1.00 5.60
N LYS A 49 19.64 -0.32 5.47
CA LYS A 49 20.27 -1.33 6.32
C LYS A 49 21.78 -1.44 6.15
N LYS A 50 22.32 -1.19 4.95
CA LYS A 50 23.78 -1.23 4.70
C LYS A 50 24.51 -0.01 5.23
N THR A 51 23.86 1.14 5.18
CA THR A 51 24.48 2.45 5.45
C THR A 51 24.14 3.02 6.82
N ASP A 52 23.15 2.46 7.49
CA ASP A 52 22.48 3.01 8.70
C ASP A 52 21.92 4.43 8.52
N VAL A 53 21.73 4.85 7.27
CA VAL A 53 21.09 6.12 6.90
C VAL A 53 19.65 5.87 6.52
N TRP A 54 18.73 6.35 7.35
CA TRP A 54 17.29 6.15 7.17
C TRP A 54 16.62 7.35 6.53
N ILE A 55 15.81 7.11 5.49
CA ILE A 55 15.01 8.14 4.83
C ILE A 55 13.95 8.64 5.82
N ARG A 56 14.16 9.82 6.40
CA ARG A 56 13.12 10.51 7.17
C ARG A 56 12.27 11.33 6.19
N ASN A 57 10.96 11.10 6.20
CA ASN A 57 9.93 11.86 5.47
C ASN A 57 9.72 11.52 3.98
N LYS A 58 9.42 10.25 3.68
CA LYS A 58 8.69 9.92 2.45
C LYS A 58 7.31 9.40 2.80
N LEU A 59 6.48 10.27 3.39
CA LEU A 59 5.04 10.03 3.35
C LEU A 59 4.64 10.24 1.89
N ILE A 60 4.30 9.14 1.22
CA ILE A 60 3.68 9.21 -0.10
C ILE A 60 2.30 9.79 0.19
N GLU A 61 2.05 11.03 -0.20
CA GLU A 61 0.71 11.59 -0.23
C GLU A 61 -0.12 10.68 -1.13
N ILE A 62 -1.06 9.94 -0.53
CA ILE A 62 -2.07 9.23 -1.28
C ILE A 62 -3.05 10.31 -1.72
N GLU A 63 -2.86 10.85 -2.92
CA GLU A 63 -3.87 11.66 -3.59
C GLU A 63 -5.08 10.76 -3.84
N TYR A 64 -6.18 11.04 -3.13
CA TYR A 64 -7.47 10.44 -3.43
C TYR A 64 -7.97 11.05 -4.74
N LEU A 65 -8.02 10.23 -5.80
CA LEU A 65 -8.77 10.52 -7.03
C LEU A 65 -10.28 10.43 -6.76
#